data_AF-A0A9J6BD34-F1
#
_entry.id   AF-A0A9J6BD34-F1
#
_cell.length_a   1.000
_cell.length_b   1.000
_cell.length_c   1.000
_cell.angle_alpha   90.00
_cell.angle_beta   90.00
_cell.angle_gamma   90.00
#
_symmetry.space_group_name_H-M   'P 1'
#
loop_
_entity.id
_entity.type
_entity.pdbx_description
1 polymer ?
#
loop_
_entity_poly.entity_id
_entity_poly.type
_entity_poly.pdbx_seq_one_letter_code
_entity_poly.pdbx_strand_id
1 'polypeptide(L)'
;MYYLPRGFKRYFIEIKRLEIKESHLKELSRDDLAQFPELWDLSVPYNDITTIESDLLDMNPKIQHLNLRHNRITFIAEKIEKMTNLELILDDNFINQTVYKQKHEINETKHETTEVSDYSTIILSIVLAISIMMNAFLIITLWLRSKQQNIEPRKMTKKFSNFF
;
A
#
# COMPACT_ATOMS: atom_id res chain seq x y z
N MET A 1 10.62 10.31 -30.00
CA MET A 1 10.63 11.23 -28.84
C MET A 1 9.93 12.50 -29.28
N TYR A 2 8.70 12.69 -28.83
CA TYR A 2 8.00 13.98 -28.89
C TYR A 2 7.49 14.24 -27.47
N TYR A 3 8.35 14.85 -26.65
CA TYR A 3 7.96 15.33 -25.33
C TYR A 3 7.17 16.62 -25.53
N LEU A 4 6.10 16.82 -24.76
CA LEU A 4 5.42 18.11 -24.72
C LEU A 4 6.45 19.17 -24.27
N PRO A 5 6.64 20.28 -25.01
CA PRO A 5 7.72 21.21 -24.71
C PRO A 5 7.63 21.72 -23.28
N ARG A 6 8.77 21.82 -22.59
CA ARG A 6 8.81 22.34 -21.22
C ARG A 6 8.59 23.86 -21.22
N GLY A 7 7.89 24.36 -20.21
CA GLY A 7 7.65 25.79 -20.01
C GLY A 7 6.33 26.30 -20.60
N PHE A 8 5.48 25.44 -21.17
CA PHE A 8 4.15 25.82 -21.68
C PHE A 8 3.31 26.55 -20.64
N LYS A 9 3.39 26.09 -19.38
CA LYS A 9 2.70 26.70 -18.24
C LYS A 9 3.02 28.19 -18.06
N ARG A 10 4.17 28.69 -18.52
CA ARG A 10 4.51 30.12 -18.39
C ARG A 10 3.63 31.02 -19.26
N TYR A 11 3.20 30.51 -20.41
CA TYR A 11 2.47 31.29 -21.41
C TYR A 11 1.00 30.88 -21.51
N PHE A 12 0.68 29.65 -21.13
CA PHE A 12 -0.64 29.04 -21.34
C PHE A 12 -1.18 28.40 -20.07
N ILE A 13 -1.35 29.22 -19.02
CA ILE A 13 -1.83 28.79 -17.69
C ILE A 13 -3.28 28.26 -17.69
N GLU A 14 -4.09 28.67 -18.67
CA GLU A 14 -5.53 28.39 -18.72
C GLU A 14 -5.91 27.38 -19.81
N ILE A 15 -4.98 26.55 -20.27
CA ILE A 15 -5.32 25.47 -21.22
C ILE A 15 -6.26 24.49 -20.53
N LYS A 16 -7.47 24.39 -21.09
CA LYS A 16 -8.53 23.47 -20.65
C LYS A 16 -8.65 22.23 -21.54
N ARG A 17 -8.24 22.35 -22.80
CA ARG A 17 -8.30 21.25 -23.77
C ARG A 17 -6.95 21.07 -24.46
N LEU A 18 -6.48 19.84 -24.51
CA LEU A 18 -5.26 19.45 -25.21
C LEU A 18 -5.59 18.29 -26.14
N GLU A 19 -5.31 18.48 -27.43
CA GLU A 19 -5.49 17.46 -28.45
C GLU A 19 -4.14 17.14 -29.11
N ILE A 20 -3.79 15.86 -29.15
CA ILE A 20 -2.58 15.35 -29.78
C ILE A 20 -2.97 14.12 -30.59
N LYS A 21 -3.17 14.29 -31.90
CA LYS A 21 -3.63 13.23 -32.80
C LYS A 21 -2.52 12.83 -33.77
N GLU A 22 -2.44 11.54 -34.11
CA GLU A 22 -1.56 11.03 -35.18
C GLU A 22 -0.09 11.46 -35.02
N SER A 23 0.40 11.52 -33.78
CA SER A 23 1.74 12.03 -33.46
C SER A 23 2.74 10.92 -33.11
N HIS A 24 2.36 9.66 -33.29
CA HIS A 24 3.15 8.47 -32.91
C HIS A 24 3.63 8.53 -31.46
N LEU A 25 2.82 9.11 -30.58
CA LEU A 25 3.14 9.24 -29.17
C LEU A 25 3.13 7.85 -28.54
N LYS A 26 4.26 7.45 -27.94
CA LYS A 26 4.43 6.11 -27.36
C LYS A 26 4.13 6.05 -25.87
N GLU A 27 4.28 7.19 -25.21
CA GLU A 27 4.17 7.32 -23.77
C GLU A 27 3.58 8.69 -23.45
N LEU A 28 2.85 8.75 -22.35
CA LEU A 28 2.36 9.99 -21.76
C LEU A 28 2.59 9.86 -20.26
N SER A 29 3.34 10.80 -19.69
CA SER A 29 3.68 10.77 -18.27
C SER A 29 2.95 11.86 -17.49
N ARG A 30 2.87 11.68 -16.17
CA ARG A 30 2.40 12.70 -15.22
C ARG A 30 3.12 14.04 -15.41
N ASP A 31 4.42 14.02 -15.67
CA ASP A 31 5.24 15.22 -15.81
C ASP A 31 4.94 15.99 -17.11
N ASP A 32 4.55 15.29 -18.18
CA ASP A 32 4.11 15.92 -19.42
C ASP A 32 2.83 16.74 -19.20
N LEU A 33 1.89 16.19 -18.41
CA LEU A 33 0.61 16.82 -18.12
C LEU A 33 0.65 17.86 -16.98
N ALA A 34 1.68 17.82 -16.13
CA ALA A 34 1.85 18.74 -14.99
C ALA A 34 1.92 20.23 -15.40
N GLN A 35 2.17 20.50 -16.67
CA GLN A 35 2.20 21.85 -17.23
C GLN A 35 0.80 22.44 -17.46
N PHE A 36 -0.25 21.61 -17.42
CA PHE A 36 -1.64 21.99 -17.72
C PHE A 36 -2.57 21.74 -16.52
N PRO A 37 -2.39 22.44 -15.39
CA PRO A 37 -3.17 22.17 -14.17
C PRO A 37 -4.68 22.42 -14.31
N GLU A 38 -5.06 23.22 -15.31
CA GLU A 38 -6.46 23.56 -15.63
C GLU A 38 -7.08 22.63 -16.69
N LEU A 39 -6.37 21.58 -17.08
CA LEU A 39 -6.84 20.66 -18.12
C LEU A 39 -8.10 19.93 -17.66
N TRP A 40 -9.10 19.99 -18.51
CA TRP A 40 -10.42 19.39 -18.34
C TRP A 40 -10.66 18.28 -19.36
N ASP A 41 -10.11 18.43 -20.56
CA ASP A 41 -10.30 17.54 -21.70
C ASP A 41 -8.94 17.21 -22.33
N LEU A 42 -8.58 15.94 -22.29
CA LEU A 42 -7.37 15.39 -22.88
C LEU A 42 -7.75 14.38 -23.95
N SER A 43 -7.42 14.69 -25.19
CA SER A 43 -7.70 13.85 -26.35
C SER A 43 -6.41 13.47 -27.05
N VAL A 44 -6.03 12.19 -26.98
CA VAL A 44 -4.77 11.67 -27.56
C VAL A 44 -5.01 10.50 -28.52
N PRO A 45 -6.00 10.58 -29.44
CA PRO A 45 -6.39 9.44 -30.24
C PRO A 45 -5.40 9.17 -31.37
N TYR A 46 -5.39 7.94 -31.89
CA TYR A 46 -4.53 7.54 -33.03
C TYR A 46 -3.04 7.74 -32.74
N ASN A 47 -2.59 7.29 -31.57
CA ASN A 47 -1.19 7.26 -31.18
C ASN A 47 -0.75 5.81 -30.88
N ASP A 48 0.45 5.65 -30.33
CA ASP A 48 1.06 4.34 -30.06
C ASP A 48 1.22 4.09 -28.54
N ILE A 49 0.37 4.70 -27.71
CA ILE A 49 0.44 4.56 -26.24
C ILE A 49 0.11 3.12 -25.85
N THR A 50 0.93 2.52 -24.97
CA THR A 50 0.80 1.12 -24.57
C THR A 50 0.32 0.91 -23.14
N THR A 51 0.57 1.85 -22.25
CA THR A 51 0.21 1.76 -20.82
C THR A 51 -0.27 3.10 -20.29
N ILE A 52 -1.16 3.04 -19.29
CA ILE A 52 -1.66 4.18 -18.54
C ILE A 52 -1.45 3.89 -17.06
N GLU A 53 -0.48 4.58 -16.46
CA GLU A 53 -0.07 4.40 -15.06
C GLU A 53 -1.01 5.13 -14.08
N SER A 54 -0.96 4.73 -12.80
CA SER A 54 -1.88 5.21 -11.75
C SER A 54 -1.71 6.68 -11.36
N ASP A 55 -0.59 7.29 -11.71
CA ASP A 55 -0.20 8.65 -11.35
C ASP A 55 -0.39 9.65 -12.51
N LEU A 56 -0.77 9.18 -13.71
CA LEU A 56 -0.87 10.00 -14.92
C LEU A 56 -1.66 11.30 -14.71
N LEU A 57 -2.78 11.22 -13.99
CA LEU A 57 -3.71 12.34 -13.81
C LEU A 57 -3.54 13.05 -12.45
N ASP A 58 -2.51 12.73 -11.66
CA ASP A 58 -2.34 13.26 -10.29
C ASP A 58 -2.17 14.78 -10.25
N MET A 59 -1.62 15.36 -11.32
CA MET A 59 -1.41 16.80 -11.44
C MET A 59 -2.57 17.52 -12.14
N ASN A 60 -3.60 16.80 -12.57
CA ASN A 60 -4.68 17.31 -13.39
C ASN A 60 -6.05 16.92 -12.79
N PRO A 61 -6.36 17.37 -11.56
CA PRO A 61 -7.55 16.96 -10.80
C PRO A 61 -8.87 17.43 -11.44
N LYS A 62 -8.79 18.28 -12.48
CA LYS A 62 -9.94 18.84 -13.21
C LYS A 62 -10.31 18.04 -14.45
N ILE A 63 -9.52 17.04 -14.85
CA ILE A 63 -9.82 16.24 -16.05
C ILE A 63 -11.14 15.49 -15.84
N GLN A 64 -12.02 15.64 -16.82
CA GLN A 64 -13.29 14.92 -16.90
C GLN A 64 -13.46 14.15 -18.21
N HIS A 65 -12.71 14.50 -19.26
CA HIS A 65 -12.73 13.75 -20.51
C HIS A 65 -11.31 13.27 -20.84
N LEU A 66 -11.16 11.95 -20.99
CA LEU A 66 -9.93 11.33 -21.42
C LEU A 66 -10.20 10.41 -22.61
N ASN A 67 -9.80 10.86 -23.80
CA ASN A 67 -9.92 10.09 -25.02
C ASN A 67 -8.57 9.50 -25.44
N LEU A 68 -8.49 8.17 -25.39
CA LEU A 68 -7.32 7.38 -25.74
C LEU A 68 -7.64 6.38 -26.86
N ARG A 69 -8.69 6.64 -27.63
CA ARG A 69 -9.14 5.78 -28.72
C ARG A 69 -8.03 5.53 -29.75
N HIS A 70 -8.00 4.33 -30.35
CA HIS A 70 -7.02 3.96 -31.38
C HIS A 70 -5.59 4.14 -30.88
N ASN A 71 -5.29 3.55 -29.73
CA ASN A 71 -3.93 3.41 -29.22
C ASN A 71 -3.58 1.92 -29.14
N ARG A 72 -2.45 1.58 -28.50
CA ARG A 72 -2.03 0.20 -28.28
C ARG A 72 -2.13 -0.17 -26.81
N ILE A 73 -3.06 0.44 -26.08
CA ILE A 73 -3.12 0.32 -24.64
C ILE A 73 -3.45 -1.12 -24.30
N THR A 74 -2.49 -1.75 -23.64
CA THR A 74 -2.69 -3.05 -23.01
C THR A 74 -3.12 -2.86 -21.58
N PHE A 75 -2.58 -1.85 -20.88
CA PHE A 75 -2.72 -1.59 -19.43
C PHE A 75 -3.32 -0.25 -19.08
N ILE A 76 -4.30 -0.29 -18.17
CA ILE A 76 -4.79 0.88 -17.45
C ILE A 76 -4.83 0.60 -15.95
N ALA A 77 -4.36 1.57 -15.17
CA ALA A 77 -4.43 1.50 -13.72
C ALA A 77 -5.88 1.57 -13.22
N GLU A 78 -6.22 0.70 -12.28
CA GLU A 78 -7.56 0.58 -11.67
C GLU A 78 -8.05 1.92 -11.09
N LYS A 79 -7.14 2.73 -10.53
CA LYS A 79 -7.44 4.06 -10.01
C LYS A 79 -8.11 4.96 -11.05
N ILE A 80 -7.63 4.93 -12.31
CA ILE A 80 -8.16 5.76 -13.40
C ILE A 80 -9.49 5.19 -13.90
N GLU A 81 -9.58 3.86 -14.02
CA GLU A 81 -10.82 3.17 -14.40
C GLU A 81 -11.97 3.42 -13.39
N LYS A 82 -11.65 3.54 -12.10
CA LYS A 82 -12.62 3.80 -11.03
C LYS A 82 -12.98 5.28 -10.83
N MET A 83 -12.42 6.23 -11.60
CA MET A 83 -12.74 7.65 -11.44
C MET A 83 -14.18 7.94 -11.87
N THR A 84 -15.08 8.17 -10.92
CA THR A 84 -16.53 8.33 -11.19
C THR A 84 -16.89 9.57 -12.02
N ASN A 85 -16.02 10.57 -12.05
CA ASN A 85 -16.24 11.83 -12.76
C ASN A 85 -15.47 11.90 -14.10
N LEU A 86 -14.87 10.78 -14.53
CA LEU A 86 -14.08 10.71 -15.74
C LEU A 86 -14.86 9.96 -16.82
N GLU A 87 -15.15 10.65 -17.93
CA GLU A 87 -15.52 10.01 -19.18
C GLU A 87 -14.24 9.50 -19.87
N LEU A 88 -14.11 8.17 -19.89
CA LEU A 88 -12.93 7.47 -20.38
C LEU A 88 -13.26 6.72 -21.67
N ILE A 89 -12.63 7.12 -22.78
CA ILE A 89 -12.81 6.49 -24.09
C ILE A 89 -11.56 5.68 -24.43
N LEU A 90 -11.73 4.36 -24.54
CA LEU A 90 -10.65 3.39 -24.78
C LEU A 90 -10.90 2.49 -25.99
N ASP A 91 -11.86 2.85 -26.84
CA ASP A 91 -12.18 2.08 -28.05
C ASP A 91 -10.93 1.82 -28.90
N ASP A 92 -10.91 0.69 -29.61
CA ASP A 92 -9.82 0.34 -30.52
C ASP A 92 -8.43 0.30 -29.83
N ASN A 93 -8.37 -0.29 -28.62
CA ASN A 93 -7.15 -0.62 -27.89
C ASN A 93 -7.00 -2.15 -27.67
N PHE A 94 -5.91 -2.59 -27.04
CA PHE A 94 -5.61 -4.00 -26.77
C PHE A 94 -5.80 -4.39 -25.29
N ILE A 95 -6.79 -3.80 -24.62
CA ILE A 95 -7.04 -4.02 -23.19
C ILE A 95 -7.53 -5.46 -23.00
N ASN A 96 -6.60 -6.36 -22.70
CA ASN A 96 -6.90 -7.76 -22.46
C ASN A 96 -7.13 -7.98 -20.96
N GLN A 97 -8.39 -7.85 -20.51
CA GLN A 97 -8.86 -7.98 -19.11
C GLN A 97 -8.34 -9.23 -18.36
N THR A 98 -7.91 -10.27 -19.06
CA THR A 98 -7.46 -11.55 -18.46
C THR A 98 -6.13 -11.44 -17.71
N VAL A 99 -5.18 -10.64 -18.18
CA VAL A 99 -3.88 -10.43 -17.50
C VAL A 99 -4.02 -9.47 -16.32
N TYR A 100 -4.94 -8.49 -16.41
CA TYR A 100 -5.26 -7.55 -15.32
C TYR A 100 -5.76 -8.27 -14.09
N LYS A 101 -6.73 -9.18 -14.26
CA LYS A 101 -7.30 -9.95 -13.17
C LYS A 101 -6.27 -10.86 -12.50
N GLN A 102 -5.43 -11.54 -13.29
CA GLN A 102 -4.35 -12.37 -12.73
C GLN A 102 -3.31 -11.56 -11.95
N LYS A 103 -2.88 -10.40 -12.45
CA LYS A 103 -1.89 -9.57 -11.74
C LYS A 103 -2.48 -8.97 -10.45
N HIS A 104 -3.77 -8.65 -10.43
CA HIS A 104 -4.48 -8.18 -9.22
C HIS A 104 -4.64 -9.31 -8.18
N GLU A 105 -5.11 -10.48 -8.60
CA GLU A 105 -5.28 -11.66 -7.73
C GLU A 105 -3.94 -12.11 -7.11
N ILE A 106 -2.85 -12.08 -7.89
CA ILE A 106 -1.49 -12.39 -7.39
C ILE A 106 -0.97 -11.31 -6.41
N ASN A 107 -1.37 -10.05 -6.56
CA ASN A 107 -0.92 -8.97 -5.68
C ASN A 107 -1.75 -8.90 -4.38
N GLU A 108 -3.06 -9.16 -4.44
CA GLU A 108 -3.94 -9.28 -3.26
C GLU A 108 -3.54 -10.47 -2.38
N THR A 109 -3.32 -11.64 -2.98
CA THR A 109 -2.85 -12.83 -2.25
C THR A 109 -1.47 -12.63 -1.63
N LYS A 110 -0.60 -11.81 -2.23
CA LYS A 110 0.70 -11.44 -1.64
C LYS A 110 0.56 -10.50 -0.43
N HIS A 111 -0.33 -9.51 -0.50
CA HIS A 111 -0.55 -8.60 0.63
C HIS A 111 -1.18 -9.31 1.84
N GLU A 112 -2.14 -10.22 1.63
CA GLU A 112 -2.71 -11.03 2.71
C GLU A 112 -1.67 -12.00 3.33
N THR A 113 -0.79 -12.60 2.52
CA THR A 113 0.22 -13.53 3.04
C THR A 113 1.36 -12.86 3.79
N THR A 114 1.71 -11.60 3.48
CA THR A 114 2.72 -10.84 4.22
C THR A 114 2.23 -10.34 5.59
N GLU A 115 0.96 -9.98 5.71
CA GLU A 115 0.41 -9.52 6.99
C GLU A 115 0.23 -10.69 7.99
N VAL A 116 -0.22 -11.86 7.53
CA VAL A 116 -0.48 -13.01 8.42
C VAL A 116 0.81 -13.59 9.02
N SER A 117 1.96 -13.54 8.32
CA SER A 117 3.25 -13.95 8.90
C SER A 117 3.76 -12.96 9.95
N ASP A 118 3.54 -11.66 9.75
CA ASP A 118 3.98 -10.64 10.71
C ASP A 118 3.14 -10.69 11.99
N TYR A 119 1.81 -10.84 11.90
CA TYR A 119 0.98 -10.94 13.10
C TYR A 119 1.26 -12.20 13.92
N SER A 120 1.45 -13.35 13.28
CA SER A 120 1.74 -14.61 14.00
C SER A 120 3.09 -14.59 14.71
N THR A 121 4.13 -14.03 14.09
CA THR A 121 5.45 -13.87 14.72
C THR A 121 5.44 -12.84 15.86
N ILE A 122 4.74 -11.71 15.69
CA ILE A 122 4.55 -10.72 16.75
C ILE A 122 3.81 -11.34 17.95
N ILE A 123 2.69 -12.05 17.73
CA ILE A 123 1.92 -12.69 18.79
C ILE A 123 2.76 -13.71 19.56
N LEU A 124 3.52 -14.57 18.84
CA LEU A 124 4.38 -15.57 19.47
C LEU A 124 5.45 -14.91 20.36
N SER A 125 6.05 -13.80 19.90
CA SER A 125 7.05 -13.06 20.66
C SER A 125 6.49 -12.46 21.97
N ILE A 126 5.27 -11.94 21.92
CA ILE A 126 4.58 -11.35 23.08
C ILE A 126 4.23 -12.43 24.10
N VAL A 127 3.67 -13.56 23.65
CA VAL A 127 3.33 -14.69 24.54
C VAL A 127 4.56 -15.24 25.24
N LEU A 128 5.68 -15.38 24.51
CA LEU A 128 6.95 -15.81 25.09
C LEU A 128 7.45 -14.82 26.16
N ALA A 129 7.40 -13.52 25.88
CA ALA A 129 7.80 -12.48 26.83
C ALA A 129 6.97 -12.52 28.12
N ILE A 130 5.65 -12.69 28.01
CA ILE A 130 4.75 -12.81 29.18
C ILE A 130 5.09 -14.04 30.01
N SER A 131 5.32 -15.19 29.37
CA SER A 131 5.68 -16.42 30.07
C SER A 131 7.00 -16.26 30.85
N ILE A 132 7.99 -15.58 30.26
CA ILE A 132 9.27 -15.29 30.93
C ILE A 132 9.05 -14.36 32.13
N MET A 133 8.27 -13.29 31.98
CA MET A 133 7.96 -12.36 33.07
C MET A 133 7.24 -13.04 34.23
N MET A 134 6.26 -13.91 33.94
CA MET A 134 5.54 -14.68 34.96
C MET A 134 6.47 -15.62 35.74
N ASN A 135 7.38 -16.32 35.04
CA ASN A 135 8.36 -17.17 35.68
C ASN A 135 9.33 -16.38 36.56
N ALA A 136 9.81 -15.22 36.08
CA ALA A 136 10.66 -14.33 36.88
C ALA A 136 9.94 -13.85 38.14
N PHE A 137 8.67 -13.45 38.03
CA PHE A 137 7.85 -13.05 39.17
C PHE A 137 7.65 -14.19 40.19
N LEU A 138 7.37 -15.41 39.72
CA LEU A 138 7.25 -16.58 40.59
C LEU A 138 8.56 -16.88 41.34
N ILE A 139 9.70 -16.81 40.65
CA ILE A 139 11.01 -17.02 41.28
C ILE A 139 11.28 -15.94 42.35
N ILE A 140 11.00 -14.67 42.05
CA ILE A 140 11.19 -13.57 43.00
C ILE A 140 10.29 -13.75 44.23
N THR A 141 9.02 -14.08 44.05
CA THR A 141 8.08 -14.28 45.17
C THR A 141 8.46 -15.49 46.03
N LEU A 142 8.90 -16.60 45.41
CA LEU A 142 9.43 -17.75 46.13
C LEU A 142 10.70 -17.42 46.90
N TRP A 143 11.61 -16.65 46.30
CA TRP A 143 12.84 -16.18 46.96
C TRP A 143 12.53 -15.27 48.16
N LEU A 144 11.61 -14.32 48.01
CA LEU A 144 11.14 -13.44 49.10
C LEU A 144 10.50 -14.25 50.24
N ARG A 145 9.65 -15.23 49.90
CA ARG A 145 9.02 -16.13 50.88
C ARG A 145 10.05 -16.95 51.64
N SER A 146 11.07 -17.47 50.96
CA SER A 146 12.19 -18.20 51.58
C SER A 146 12.99 -17.32 52.54
N LYS A 147 13.23 -16.05 52.16
CA LYS A 147 13.86 -15.06 53.05
C LYS A 147 13.05 -14.79 54.31
N GLN A 148 11.72 -14.69 54.23
CA GLN A 148 10.87 -14.49 55.40
C GLN A 148 10.86 -15.68 56.37
N GLN A 149 10.87 -16.92 55.85
CA GLN A 149 10.85 -18.12 56.70
C GLN A 149 12.15 -18.35 57.50
N ASN A 150 13.29 -17.80 57.07
CA ASN A 150 14.56 -17.89 57.79
C ASN A 150 14.73 -16.83 58.89
N ILE A 151 13.77 -15.92 59.08
CA ILE A 151 13.82 -14.86 60.11
C ILE A 151 13.05 -15.27 61.39
N GLU A 152 12.22 -16.32 61.33
CA GLU A 152 11.56 -16.91 62.52
C GLU A 152 12.55 -17.79 63.32
N PRO A 153 12.85 -17.49 64.61
CA PRO A 153 13.77 -18.30 65.39
C PRO A 153 13.18 -19.69 65.68
N ARG A 154 13.87 -20.75 65.22
CA ARG A 154 13.50 -22.16 65.47
C ARG A 154 13.30 -22.39 66.98
N LYS A 155 12.06 -22.59 67.41
CA LYS A 155 11.73 -23.10 68.75
C LYS A 155 12.19 -24.55 68.86
N MET A 156 13.31 -24.80 69.55
CA MET A 156 13.67 -26.15 70.00
C MET A 156 12.76 -26.58 71.15
N THR A 157 11.83 -27.50 70.91
CA THR A 157 11.14 -28.20 72.00
C THR A 157 11.90 -29.48 72.35
N LYS A 158 12.55 -29.48 73.52
CA LYS A 158 13.15 -30.66 74.15
C LYS A 158 12.06 -31.67 74.50
N LYS A 159 12.27 -32.93 74.09
CA LYS A 159 11.56 -34.13 74.56
C LYS A 159 11.79 -34.28 76.07
N PHE A 160 10.72 -34.44 76.85
CA PHE A 160 10.78 -35.12 78.14
C PHE A 160 9.65 -36.15 78.22
N SER A 161 10.05 -37.31 78.73
CA SER A 161 9.35 -38.58 78.90
C SER A 161 8.17 -38.51 79.86
N ASN A 162 7.27 -39.49 79.81
CA ASN A 162 7.19 -40.51 80.86
C ASN A 162 6.28 -41.70 80.46
N PHE A 163 6.87 -42.89 80.60
CA PHE A 163 6.20 -44.17 80.76
C PHE A 163 5.41 -44.17 82.07
N PHE A 164 4.19 -44.67 82.06
CA PHE A 164 3.76 -45.92 82.73
C PHE A 164 2.37 -46.30 82.24
#